data_AF-U4QFB9-F1
#
_entry.id   AF-U4QFB9-F1
#
_cell.length_a   1.000
_cell.length_b   1.000
_cell.length_c   1.000
_cell.angle_alpha   90.00
_cell.angle_beta   90.00
_cell.angle_gamma   90.00
#
_symmetry.space_group_name_H-M   'P 1'
#
loop_
_entity.id
_entity.type
_entity.pdbx_description
1 polymer ?
#
loop_
_entity_poly.entity_id
_entity_poly.type
_entity_poly.pdbx_seq_one_letter_code
_entity_poly.pdbx_strand_id
1 'polypeptide(L)'
;MAKDLKVDQDGNLIIDPDTHDLAMIDGLDEIAQRIKATLEIRYGEMVNLDPEMGADYSNFLGKRFNENDAAADMTSAIEADVPEVQSVDSIKFIKGLHRSLEVRFTVAVKNSDGSTSTVEGGLPIGT
;
A
#
# COMPACT_ATOMS: atom_id res chain seq x y z
N MET A 1 8.52 15.57 7.33
CA MET A 1 7.93 14.24 7.07
C MET A 1 6.52 14.43 6.57
N ALA A 2 6.05 13.56 5.68
CA ALA A 2 4.71 13.65 5.13
C ALA A 2 3.65 13.45 6.22
N LYS A 3 2.49 14.09 6.03
CA LYS A 3 1.37 14.10 6.96
C LYS A 3 0.09 14.08 6.14
N ASP A 4 -0.83 13.21 6.52
CA ASP A 4 -2.07 13.00 5.78
C ASP A 4 -3.25 12.73 6.74
N LEU A 5 -4.46 12.62 6.19
CA LEU A 5 -5.64 12.18 6.91
C LEU A 5 -5.55 10.70 7.22
N LYS A 6 -5.83 10.33 8.46
CA LYS A 6 -5.86 8.93 8.87
C LYS A 6 -7.15 8.27 8.38
N VAL A 7 -7.01 7.11 7.74
CA VAL A 7 -8.14 6.24 7.39
C VAL A 7 -8.14 4.95 8.20
N ASP A 8 -9.31 4.34 8.34
CA ASP A 8 -9.44 2.98 8.88
C ASP A 8 -9.16 1.90 7.81
N GLN A 9 -9.39 0.64 8.16
CA GLN A 9 -9.11 -0.48 7.25
C GLN A 9 -9.99 -0.47 5.98
N ASP A 10 -11.17 0.13 6.07
CA ASP A 10 -12.17 0.23 5.00
C ASP A 10 -12.03 1.55 4.20
N GLY A 11 -11.05 2.40 4.55
CA GLY A 11 -10.81 3.68 3.90
C GLY A 11 -11.69 4.83 4.42
N ASN A 12 -12.38 4.66 5.55
CA ASN A 12 -13.16 5.75 6.15
C ASN A 12 -12.24 6.72 6.90
N LEU A 13 -12.53 8.01 6.81
CA LEU A 13 -11.86 9.04 7.60
C LEU A 13 -12.16 8.85 9.09
N ILE A 14 -11.11 8.88 9.91
CA ILE A 14 -11.23 8.74 11.36
C ILE A 14 -11.43 10.12 11.99
N ILE A 15 -12.36 10.23 12.94
CA ILE A 15 -12.51 11.41 13.80
C ILE A 15 -11.80 11.12 15.12
N ASP A 16 -10.95 12.03 15.56
CA ASP A 16 -10.28 11.95 16.86
C ASP A 16 -11.33 12.18 17.98
N PRO A 17 -11.48 11.23 18.92
CA PRO A 17 -12.56 11.29 19.91
C PRO A 17 -12.38 12.39 20.96
N ASP A 18 -11.15 12.89 21.14
CA ASP A 18 -10.84 13.90 22.16
C ASP A 18 -10.98 15.30 21.56
N THR A 19 -10.44 15.51 20.37
CA THR A 19 -10.43 16.82 19.68
C THR A 19 -11.66 17.05 18.81
N HIS A 20 -12.34 15.98 18.39
CA HIS A 20 -13.44 16.00 17.41
C HIS A 20 -13.03 16.49 16.00
N ASP A 21 -11.73 16.59 15.73
CA ASP A 21 -11.18 16.91 14.41
C ASP A 21 -10.93 15.62 13.60
N LEU A 22 -10.63 15.78 12.30
CA LEU A 22 -10.13 14.66 11.49
C LEU A 22 -8.79 14.19 12.05
N ALA A 23 -8.67 12.90 12.31
CA ALA A 23 -7.45 12.31 12.78
C ALA A 23 -6.37 12.40 11.69
N MET A 24 -5.17 12.77 12.10
CA MET A 24 -4.01 12.86 11.21
C MET A 24 -3.11 11.64 11.39
N ILE A 25 -2.39 11.28 10.34
CA ILE A 25 -1.32 10.28 10.35
C ILE A 25 -0.04 10.93 9.84
N ASP A 26 1.11 10.54 10.37
CA ASP A 26 2.40 11.09 9.97
C ASP A 26 3.53 10.05 9.98
N GLY A 27 4.67 10.45 9.43
CA GLY A 27 5.89 9.67 9.49
C GLY A 27 5.81 8.37 8.70
N LEU A 28 6.31 7.28 9.28
CA LEU A 28 6.36 5.97 8.62
C LEU A 28 4.97 5.32 8.47
N ASP A 29 4.05 5.60 9.39
CA ASP A 29 2.70 5.05 9.36
C ASP A 29 1.90 5.66 8.20
N GLU A 30 2.13 6.94 7.88
CA GLU A 30 1.53 7.58 6.71
C GLU A 30 2.03 6.95 5.41
N ILE A 31 3.32 6.62 5.33
CA ILE A 31 3.89 5.94 4.16
C ILE A 31 3.27 4.55 3.99
N ALA A 32 3.07 3.80 5.08
CA ALA A 32 2.37 2.51 5.03
C ALA A 32 0.93 2.66 4.51
N GLN A 33 0.21 3.69 4.97
CA GLN A 33 -1.14 4.00 4.52
C GLN A 33 -1.16 4.40 3.03
N ARG A 34 -0.22 5.23 2.59
CA ARG A 34 -0.10 5.65 1.19
C ARG A 34 0.19 4.47 0.28
N ILE A 35 1.11 3.58 0.66
CA ILE A 35 1.39 2.34 -0.09
C ILE A 35 0.12 1.49 -0.20
N LYS A 36 -0.64 1.33 0.89
CA LYS A 36 -1.92 0.61 0.86
C LYS A 36 -2.89 1.26 -0.14
N ALA A 37 -3.06 2.58 -0.08
CA ALA A 37 -3.94 3.31 -0.99
C ALA A 37 -3.52 3.18 -2.47
N THR A 38 -2.21 3.27 -2.77
CA THR A 38 -1.68 3.04 -4.12
C THR A 38 -2.01 1.64 -4.62
N LEU A 39 -1.82 0.61 -3.78
CA LEU A 39 -2.13 -0.76 -4.15
C LEU A 39 -3.64 -1.00 -4.31
N GLU A 40 -4.51 -0.22 -3.66
CA GLU A 40 -5.96 -0.31 -3.84
C GLU A 40 -6.43 0.24 -5.19
N ILE A 41 -5.64 1.12 -5.83
CA ILE A 41 -5.90 1.62 -7.19
C ILE A 41 -5.47 0.57 -8.20
N ARG A 42 -6.37 0.23 -9.12
CA ARG A 42 -6.03 -0.66 -10.23
C ARG A 42 -5.29 0.12 -11.32
N TYR A 43 -4.22 -0.45 -11.85
CA TYR A 43 -3.51 0.13 -12.99
C TYR A 43 -4.47 0.47 -14.14
N GLY A 44 -4.41 1.72 -14.61
CA GLY A 44 -5.30 2.27 -15.65
C GLY A 44 -6.69 2.72 -15.16
N GLU A 45 -6.98 2.72 -13.86
CA GLU A 45 -8.24 3.23 -13.30
C GLU A 45 -8.32 4.76 -13.37
N MET A 46 -7.20 5.45 -13.13
CA MET A 46 -7.13 6.91 -13.00
C MET A 46 -6.88 7.64 -14.34
N VAL A 47 -7.63 7.27 -15.40
CA VAL A 47 -7.42 7.70 -16.80
C VAL A 47 -7.27 9.22 -17.02
N ASN A 48 -7.93 10.05 -16.21
CA ASN A 48 -7.91 11.51 -16.37
C ASN A 48 -6.90 12.24 -15.48
N LEU A 49 -6.33 11.54 -14.50
CA LEU A 49 -5.45 12.15 -13.49
C LEU A 49 -4.05 11.59 -13.63
N ASP A 50 -3.93 10.27 -13.53
CA ASP A 50 -2.66 9.55 -13.65
C ASP A 50 -2.91 8.13 -14.18
N PRO A 51 -2.86 7.92 -15.51
CA PRO A 51 -3.17 6.62 -16.11
C PRO A 51 -2.19 5.49 -15.73
N GLU A 52 -0.98 5.83 -15.28
CA GLU A 52 0.07 4.86 -14.96
C GLU A 52 0.09 4.48 -13.48
N MET A 53 -0.68 5.18 -12.64
CA MET A 53 -0.78 4.91 -11.21
C MET A 53 -1.53 3.60 -10.91
N GLY A 54 -1.07 2.91 -9.86
CA GLY A 54 -1.73 1.75 -9.28
C GLY A 54 -1.13 0.41 -9.70
N ALA A 55 -1.62 -0.67 -9.11
CA ALA A 55 -1.07 -2.01 -9.30
C ALA A 55 -1.80 -2.80 -10.38
N ASP A 56 -1.07 -3.58 -11.18
CA ASP A 56 -1.66 -4.55 -12.10
C ASP A 56 -2.01 -5.84 -11.35
N TYR A 57 -3.32 -6.12 -11.28
CA TYR A 57 -3.86 -7.31 -10.62
C TYR A 57 -4.03 -8.50 -11.56
N SER A 58 -3.57 -8.42 -12.82
CA SER A 58 -3.71 -9.50 -13.80
C SER A 58 -3.05 -10.80 -13.31
N ASN A 59 -1.92 -10.69 -12.62
CA ASN A 59 -1.20 -11.84 -12.05
C ASN A 59 -1.82 -12.38 -10.76
N PHE A 60 -2.97 -11.86 -10.30
CA PHE A 60 -3.78 -12.43 -9.22
C PHE A 60 -4.89 -13.35 -9.74
N LEU A 61 -5.10 -13.39 -11.06
CA LEU A 61 -6.20 -14.14 -11.65
C LEU A 61 -5.92 -15.66 -11.59
N GLY A 62 -6.83 -16.39 -10.94
CA GLY A 62 -6.83 -17.86 -10.89
C GLY A 62 -6.58 -18.43 -9.49
N LYS A 63 -6.75 -19.74 -9.34
CA LYS A 63 -6.64 -20.42 -8.02
C LYS A 63 -5.21 -20.58 -7.50
N ARG A 64 -4.23 -20.56 -8.39
CA ARG A 64 -2.79 -20.72 -8.11
C ARG A 64 -2.03 -19.69 -8.93
N PHE A 65 -2.30 -18.43 -8.61
CA PHE A 65 -1.67 -17.30 -9.27
C PHE A 65 -0.15 -17.32 -9.05
N ASN A 66 0.61 -16.69 -9.94
CA ASN A 66 2.06 -16.66 -9.82
C ASN A 66 2.45 -15.58 -8.81
N GLU A 67 2.75 -16.00 -7.58
CA GLU A 67 3.12 -15.10 -6.48
C GLU A 67 4.36 -14.25 -6.81
N ASN A 68 5.30 -14.75 -7.62
CA ASN A 68 6.48 -13.97 -8.00
C ASN A 68 6.12 -12.83 -8.96
N ASP A 69 5.32 -13.11 -9.97
CA ASP A 69 4.91 -12.09 -10.96
C ASP A 69 3.99 -11.05 -10.29
N ALA A 70 3.06 -11.50 -9.44
CA ALA A 70 2.20 -10.63 -8.64
C ALA A 70 3.00 -9.73 -7.67
N ALA A 71 4.04 -10.25 -7.03
CA ALA A 71 4.95 -9.45 -6.21
C ALA A 71 5.74 -8.44 -7.05
N ALA A 72 6.17 -8.81 -8.26
CA ALA A 72 6.89 -7.92 -9.15
C ALA A 72 6.01 -6.74 -9.63
N ASP A 73 4.74 -7.01 -9.95
CA ASP A 73 3.78 -5.97 -10.34
C ASP A 73 3.54 -4.98 -9.18
N MET A 74 3.29 -5.50 -7.97
CA MET A 74 3.10 -4.66 -6.79
C MET A 74 4.36 -3.87 -6.42
N THR A 75 5.54 -4.49 -6.55
CA THR A 75 6.82 -3.80 -6.33
C THR A 75 6.99 -2.63 -7.29
N SER A 76 6.70 -2.86 -8.57
CA SER A 76 6.80 -1.82 -9.61
C SER A 76 5.87 -0.64 -9.32
N ALA A 77 4.63 -0.91 -8.90
CA ALA A 77 3.69 0.15 -8.53
C ALA A 77 4.17 0.95 -7.30
N ILE A 78 4.65 0.28 -6.25
CA ILE A 78 5.15 0.94 -5.04
C ILE A 78 6.35 1.85 -5.36
N GLU A 79 7.33 1.33 -6.12
CA GLU A 79 8.55 2.07 -6.45
C GLU A 79 8.30 3.23 -7.42
N ALA A 80 7.28 3.13 -8.28
CA ALA A 80 6.89 4.20 -9.20
C ALA A 80 6.09 5.31 -8.49
N ASP A 81 5.11 4.94 -7.66
CA ASP A 81 4.09 5.87 -7.16
C ASP A 81 4.40 6.43 -5.75
N VAL A 82 5.33 5.82 -5.00
CA VAL A 82 5.69 6.25 -3.63
C VAL A 82 7.17 6.66 -3.56
N PRO A 83 7.51 7.95 -3.80
CA PRO A 83 8.89 8.39 -4.01
C PRO A 83 9.80 8.29 -2.78
N GLU A 84 9.24 8.18 -1.57
CA GLU A 84 10.00 7.99 -0.33
C GLU A 84 10.53 6.55 -0.18
N VAL A 85 9.94 5.59 -0.90
CA VAL A 85 10.39 4.19 -0.93
C VAL A 85 11.65 4.10 -1.79
N GLN A 86 12.72 3.57 -1.21
CA GLN A 86 13.97 3.26 -1.91
C GLN A 86 13.94 1.90 -2.58
N SER A 87 13.36 0.91 -1.90
CA SER A 87 13.24 -0.46 -2.38
C SER A 87 12.16 -1.20 -1.62
N VAL A 88 11.54 -2.17 -2.29
CA VAL A 88 10.67 -3.15 -1.65
C VAL A 88 11.50 -4.37 -1.23
N ASP A 89 11.57 -4.63 0.08
CA ASP A 89 12.36 -5.73 0.63
C ASP A 89 11.65 -7.07 0.45
N SER A 90 10.33 -7.09 0.68
CA SER A 90 9.53 -8.30 0.45
C SER A 90 8.04 -8.00 0.29
N ILE A 91 7.37 -8.83 -0.51
CA ILE A 91 5.91 -8.93 -0.59
C ILE A 91 5.53 -10.39 -0.33
N LYS A 92 4.58 -10.62 0.59
CA LYS A 92 4.11 -11.94 0.99
C LYS A 92 2.61 -12.05 0.85
N PHE A 93 2.16 -13.19 0.37
CA PHE A 93 0.75 -13.51 0.17
C PHE A 93 0.28 -14.53 1.20
N ILE A 94 -0.62 -14.11 2.10
CA ILE A 94 -1.16 -14.94 3.18
C ILE A 94 -2.59 -15.32 2.83
N LYS A 95 -2.81 -16.60 2.53
CA LYS A 95 -4.15 -17.12 2.21
C LYS A 95 -4.95 -17.33 3.50
N GLY A 96 -6.13 -16.73 3.56
CA GLY A 96 -7.06 -16.87 4.67
C GLY A 96 -8.21 -17.83 4.39
N LEU A 97 -9.19 -17.85 5.31
CA LEU A 97 -10.44 -18.59 5.15
C LEU A 97 -11.34 -17.90 4.11
N HIS A 98 -12.35 -18.62 3.61
CA HIS A 98 -13.37 -18.06 2.70
C HIS A 98 -12.83 -17.42 1.40
N ARG A 99 -11.66 -17.86 0.92
CA ARG A 99 -10.97 -17.32 -0.28
C ARG A 99 -10.44 -15.89 -0.08
N SER A 100 -10.14 -15.49 1.15
CA SER A 100 -9.42 -14.25 1.41
C SER A 100 -7.93 -14.38 1.19
N LEU A 101 -7.31 -13.26 0.86
CA LEU A 101 -5.87 -13.10 0.68
C LEU A 101 -5.43 -11.83 1.40
N GLU A 102 -4.34 -11.88 2.16
CA GLU A 102 -3.72 -10.71 2.75
C GLU A 102 -2.33 -10.54 2.11
N VAL A 103 -2.07 -9.37 1.55
CA VAL A 103 -0.74 -8.98 1.09
C VAL A 103 -0.03 -8.28 2.23
N ARG A 104 1.18 -8.72 2.57
CA ARG A 104 2.05 -7.99 3.49
C ARG A 104 3.30 -7.54 2.76
N PHE A 105 3.66 -6.27 2.93
CA PHE A 105 4.85 -5.70 2.34
C PHE A 105 5.79 -5.18 3.43
N THR A 106 7.08 -5.24 3.12
CA THR A 106 8.16 -4.63 3.89
C THR A 106 8.97 -3.79 2.92
N VAL A 107 9.17 -2.50 3.23
CA VAL A 107 9.87 -1.56 2.35
C VAL A 107 10.93 -0.79 3.11
N ALA A 108 11.99 -0.42 2.40
CA ALA A 108 13.03 0.47 2.88
C ALA A 108 12.72 1.90 2.42
N VAL A 109 12.67 2.83 3.38
CA VAL A 109 12.32 4.24 3.15
C VAL A 109 13.52 5.13 3.44
N LYS A 110 13.73 6.13 2.59
CA LYS A 110 14.73 7.17 2.83
C LYS A 110 14.17 8.27 3.73
N ASN A 111 14.73 8.42 4.93
CA ASN A 111 14.39 9.56 5.78
C ASN A 111 15.04 10.84 5.27
N SER A 112 14.49 11.98 5.68
CA SER A 112 15.05 13.32 5.40
C SER A 112 16.49 13.48 5.92
N ASP A 113 16.86 12.74 6.95
CA ASP A 113 18.20 12.75 7.57
C ASP A 113 19.21 11.85 6.85
N GLY A 114 18.80 11.18 5.76
CA GLY A 114 19.63 10.27 4.97
C GLY A 114 19.78 8.86 5.56
N SER A 115 19.17 8.57 6.71
CA SER A 115 19.04 7.21 7.25
C SER A 115 17.96 6.41 6.51
N THR A 116 18.11 5.08 6.54
CA THR A 116 17.10 4.16 6.00
C THR A 116 16.26 3.59 7.15
N SER A 117 14.94 3.68 7.03
CA SER A 117 13.98 3.03 7.94
C SER A 117 13.25 1.91 7.22
N THR A 118 12.80 0.90 7.97
CA THR A 118 11.92 -0.15 7.45
C THR A 118 10.48 0.17 7.81
N VAL A 119 9.58 0.03 6.84
CA VAL A 119 8.13 0.18 7.00
C VAL A 119 7.45 -1.12 6.63
N GLU A 120 6.49 -1.54 7.45
CA GLU A 120 5.65 -2.70 7.20
C GLU A 120 4.20 -2.26 7.03
N GLY A 121 3.47 -2.95 6.17
CA GLY A 121 2.05 -2.74 5.99
C GLY A 121 1.38 -3.93 5.33
N GLY A 122 0.06 -3.82 5.15
CA GLY A 122 -0.70 -4.88 4.51
C GLY A 122 -2.01 -4.42 3.90
N LEU A 123 -2.47 -5.22 2.95
CA LEU A 123 -3.69 -5.00 2.17
C LEU A 123 -4.51 -6.30 2.13
N PRO A 124 -5.74 -6.30 2.69
CA PRO A 124 -6.67 -7.39 2.49
C PRO A 124 -7.24 -7.37 1.05
N ILE A 125 -7.28 -8.53 0.41
CA ILE A 125 -7.83 -8.77 -0.93
C ILE A 125 -8.86 -9.89 -0.84
N GLY A 126 -10.12 -9.56 -1.14
CA GLY A 126 -11.24 -10.50 -1.11
C GLY A 126 -11.70 -10.80 0.32
N THR A 127 -12.83 -10.21 0.70
CA THR A 127 -13.59 -10.49 1.94
C THR A 127 -14.84 -11.30 1.65
#